data_AF-A0A2D7JG10-F1
#
_entry.id   AF-A0A2D7JG10-F1
#
_cell.length_a   1.000
_cell.length_b   1.000
_cell.length_c   1.000
_cell.angle_alpha   90.00
_cell.angle_beta   90.00
_cell.angle_gamma   90.00
#
_symmetry.space_group_name_H-M   'P 1'
#
loop_
_entity.id
_entity.type
_entity.pdbx_description
1 polymer ?
#
loop_
_entity_poly.entity_id
_entity_poly.type
_entity_poly.pdbx_seq_one_letter_code
_entity_poly.pdbx_strand_id
1 'polypeptide(L)'
;MDAAMERRVVVAIGWASTRIAVLDKEERYEDSYAITQEFCEWITCMGENQEMLEANVLSVPRNPSKRPPLNDPTSSDFQIEI
;
A
#
# COMPACT_ATOMS: atom_id res chain seq x y z
N MET A 1 9.94 16.46 -12.74
CA MET A 1 9.09 15.93 -11.65
C MET A 1 10.01 15.61 -10.48
N ASP A 2 9.61 15.90 -9.23
CA ASP A 2 10.43 15.54 -8.07
C ASP A 2 10.56 14.01 -7.94
N ALA A 3 11.74 13.51 -7.57
CA ALA A 3 12.01 12.06 -7.51
C ALA A 3 11.15 11.35 -6.45
N ALA A 4 10.70 12.06 -5.39
CA ALA A 4 9.77 11.49 -4.44
C ALA A 4 8.34 11.42 -4.98
N MET A 5 7.96 12.33 -5.88
CA MET A 5 6.68 12.23 -6.60
C MET A 5 6.68 11.02 -7.55
N GLU A 6 7.73 10.84 -8.34
CA GLU A 6 7.84 9.72 -9.27
C GLU A 6 7.71 8.36 -8.56
N ARG A 7 8.38 8.17 -7.42
CA ARG A 7 8.23 6.95 -6.61
C ARG A 7 6.80 6.73 -6.12
N ARG A 8 6.09 7.79 -5.75
CA ARG A 8 4.68 7.70 -5.31
C ARG A 8 3.78 7.25 -6.45
N VAL A 9 3.99 7.81 -7.64
CA VAL A 9 3.26 7.41 -8.86
C VAL A 9 3.48 5.93 -9.15
N VAL A 10 4.73 5.46 -9.11
CA VAL A 10 5.06 4.04 -9.35
C VAL A 10 4.39 3.11 -8.33
N VAL A 11 4.41 3.46 -7.04
CA VAL A 11 3.77 2.66 -5.99
C VAL A 11 2.25 2.63 -6.18
N ALA A 12 1.64 3.77 -6.49
CA ALA A 12 0.20 3.87 -6.69
C ALA A 12 -0.26 3.07 -7.93
N ILE A 13 0.48 3.12 -9.03
CA ILE A 13 0.23 2.29 -10.23
C ILE A 13 0.27 0.81 -9.84
N GLY A 14 1.32 0.37 -9.15
CA GLY A 14 1.45 -1.04 -8.75
C GLY A 14 0.31 -1.52 -7.86
N TRP A 15 -0.10 -0.70 -6.89
CA TRP A 15 -1.25 -0.98 -6.02
C TRP A 15 -2.55 -1.06 -6.82
N ALA A 16 -2.86 -0.05 -7.62
CA ALA A 16 -4.11 0.02 -8.39
C ALA A 16 -4.21 -1.15 -9.38
N SER A 17 -3.17 -1.39 -10.18
CA SER A 17 -3.14 -2.48 -11.16
C SER A 17 -3.31 -3.86 -10.51
N THR A 18 -2.62 -4.10 -9.40
CA THR A 18 -2.76 -5.38 -8.67
C THR A 18 -4.16 -5.53 -8.09
N ARG A 19 -4.70 -4.46 -7.50
CA ARG A 19 -6.02 -4.50 -6.87
C ARG A 19 -7.14 -4.70 -7.88
N ILE A 20 -7.09 -4.00 -9.02
CA ILE A 20 -8.01 -4.17 -10.15
C ILE A 20 -7.96 -5.61 -10.65
N ALA A 21 -6.77 -6.16 -10.92
CA ALA A 21 -6.63 -7.52 -11.42
C ALA A 21 -7.18 -8.59 -10.46
N VAL A 22 -7.02 -8.40 -9.14
CA VAL A 22 -7.62 -9.29 -8.12
C VAL A 22 -9.14 -9.21 -8.17
N LEU A 23 -9.71 -8.01 -8.23
CA LEU A 23 -11.16 -7.81 -8.26
C LEU A 23 -11.78 -8.35 -9.56
N ASP A 24 -11.12 -8.16 -10.70
CA ASP A 24 -11.55 -8.72 -11.99
C ASP A 24 -11.55 -10.25 -11.94
N LYS A 25 -10.53 -10.87 -11.33
CA LYS A 25 -10.48 -12.32 -11.13
C LYS A 25 -11.60 -12.84 -10.22
N GLU A 26 -12.05 -12.03 -9.27
CA GLU A 26 -13.19 -12.32 -8.38
C GLU A 26 -14.55 -11.95 -9.00
N GLU A 27 -14.58 -11.51 -10.27
CA GLU A 27 -15.79 -11.03 -10.97
C GLU A 27 -16.47 -9.81 -10.30
N ARG A 28 -15.71 -9.05 -9.51
CA ARG A 28 -16.17 -7.83 -8.81
C ARG A 28 -15.96 -6.59 -9.67
N TYR A 29 -16.59 -6.58 -10.84
CA TYR A 29 -16.32 -5.56 -11.87
C TYR A 29 -16.73 -4.14 -11.49
N GLU A 30 -17.79 -3.97 -10.69
CA GLU A 30 -18.18 -2.65 -10.19
C GLU A 30 -17.12 -2.06 -9.27
N ASP A 31 -16.51 -2.89 -8.41
CA ASP A 31 -15.46 -2.47 -7.50
C ASP A 31 -14.15 -2.17 -8.25
N SER A 32 -13.80 -3.00 -9.25
CA SER A 32 -12.61 -2.75 -10.07
C SER A 32 -12.77 -1.50 -10.95
N TYR A 33 -13.98 -1.25 -11.44
CA TYR A 33 -14.33 -0.02 -12.15
C TYR A 33 -14.24 1.21 -11.25
N ALA A 34 -14.79 1.15 -10.03
CA ALA A 34 -14.70 2.24 -9.06
C ALA A 34 -13.24 2.64 -8.78
N ILE A 35 -12.37 1.66 -8.51
CA ILE A 35 -10.93 1.91 -8.29
C ILE A 35 -10.27 2.50 -9.54
N THR A 36 -10.66 2.04 -10.73
CA THR A 36 -10.15 2.60 -11.99
C THR A 36 -10.52 4.07 -12.14
N GLN A 37 -11.77 4.44 -11.83
CA GLN A 37 -12.23 5.83 -11.90
C GLN A 37 -11.52 6.71 -10.87
N GLU A 38 -11.45 6.28 -9.61
CA GLU A 38 -10.74 6.99 -8.55
C GLU A 38 -9.26 7.20 -8.90
N PHE A 39 -8.62 6.19 -9.49
CA PHE A 39 -7.22 6.28 -9.89
C PHE A 39 -7.00 7.24 -11.08
N CYS A 40 -7.89 7.22 -12.07
CA CYS A 40 -7.86 8.18 -13.18
C CYS A 40 -8.05 9.62 -12.70
N GLU A 41 -9.01 9.86 -11.81
CA GLU A 41 -9.23 11.17 -11.19
C GLU A 41 -7.99 11.59 -10.39
N TRP A 42 -7.46 10.69 -9.55
CA TRP A 42 -6.25 10.96 -8.77
C TRP A 42 -5.04 11.34 -9.64
N ILE A 43 -4.82 10.66 -10.77
CA ILE A 43 -3.74 11.02 -11.71
C ILE A 43 -3.98 12.39 -12.33
N THR A 44 -5.22 12.66 -12.76
CA THR A 44 -5.55 13.88 -13.49
C THR A 44 -5.52 15.11 -12.57
N CYS A 45 -5.93 14.94 -11.32
CA CYS A 45 -5.90 15.96 -10.27
C CYS A 45 -4.57 15.97 -9.49
N MET A 46 -3.57 15.19 -9.92
CA MET A 46 -2.31 15.05 -9.19
C MET A 46 -1.55 16.37 -9.19
N GLY A 47 -1.36 16.95 -7.99
CA GLY A 47 -0.66 18.22 -7.81
C GLY A 47 -1.56 19.47 -7.78
N GLU A 48 -2.87 19.33 -7.95
CA GLU A 48 -3.82 20.44 -7.80
C GLU A 48 -3.99 20.87 -6.34
N ASN A 49 -3.80 19.94 -5.40
CA ASN A 49 -3.95 20.18 -3.95
C ASN A 49 -2.79 19.55 -3.17
N GLN A 50 -1.62 20.19 -3.26
CA GLN A 50 -0.39 19.74 -2.61
C GLN A 50 -0.54 19.60 -1.08
N GLU A 51 -1.27 20.50 -0.42
CA GLU A 51 -1.55 20.43 1.02
C GLU A 51 -2.37 19.19 1.40
N MET A 52 -3.43 18.88 0.65
CA MET A 52 -4.25 17.69 0.90
C MET A 52 -3.43 16.41 0.68
N LEU A 53 -2.54 16.42 -0.32
CA LEU A 53 -1.65 15.31 -0.61
C LEU A 53 -0.67 15.08 0.55
N GLU A 54 -0.08 16.15 1.10
CA GLU A 54 0.82 16.06 2.26
C GLU A 54 0.11 15.60 3.52
N ALA A 55 -1.14 16.02 3.75
CA ALA A 55 -1.95 15.61 4.89
C ALA A 55 -2.33 14.11 4.88
N ASN A 56 -2.49 13.51 3.70
CA ASN A 56 -2.86 12.10 3.54
C ASN A 56 -1.67 11.16 3.38
N VAL A 57 -0.44 11.69 3.31
CA VAL A 57 0.76 10.86 3.30
C VAL A 57 1.00 10.29 4.70
N LEU A 58 0.86 8.98 4.83
CA LEU A 58 1.41 8.26 5.96
C LEU A 58 2.94 8.38 5.90
N SER A 59 3.48 9.28 6.72
CA SER A 59 4.92 9.44 6.86
C SER A 59 5.49 8.14 7.43
N VAL A 60 6.24 7.40 6.60
CA VAL A 60 7.03 6.28 7.10
C VAL A 60 8.11 6.87 7.99
N PRO A 61 8.24 6.43 9.26
CA PRO A 61 9.29 6.94 10.15
C PRO A 61 10.64 6.81 9.47
N ARG A 62 11.35 7.93 9.32
CA ARG A 62 12.65 8.02 8.64
C ARG A 62 13.76 7.23 9.36
N ASN A 63 13.46 6.69 10.53
CA ASN A 63 14.33 5.82 11.30
C ASN A 63 13.57 4.52 11.61
N PRO A 64 13.89 3.39 10.94
CA PRO A 64 13.58 2.09 11.50
C PRO A 64 14.54 1.90 12.68
N SER A 65 14.22 2.52 13.82
CA SER A 65 14.91 2.20 15.07
C SER A 65 14.87 0.69 15.21
N LYS A 66 16.06 0.09 15.18
CA LYS A 66 16.31 -1.35 15.29
C LYS A 66 15.33 -1.92 16.31
N ARG A 67 14.36 -2.71 15.84
CA ARG A 67 13.52 -3.49 16.76
C ARG A 67 14.48 -4.30 17.63
N PRO A 68 14.39 -4.26 18.97
CA PRO A 68 15.12 -5.20 19.79
C PRO A 68 14.75 -6.62 19.33
N PRO A 69 15.70 -7.56 19.28
CA PRO A 69 15.35 -8.95 18.98
C PRO A 69 14.30 -9.39 20.00
N LEU A 70 13.17 -9.87 19.49
CA LEU A 70 12.14 -10.50 20.30
C LEU A 70 12.77 -11.81 20.80
N ASN A 71 13.41 -11.76 21.97
CA ASN A 71 13.74 -12.97 22.72
C ASN A 71 12.41 -13.58 23.14
N ASP A 72 11.92 -14.54 22.35
CA ASP A 72 10.82 -15.42 22.68
C ASP A 72 11.35 -16.52 23.60
N PRO A 73 10.97 -16.57 24.90
CA PRO A 73 11.34 -17.66 25.79
C PRO A 73 10.21 -18.70 25.86
N THR A 74 9.46 -18.92 24.79
CA THR A 74 8.43 -19.95 24.71
C THR A 74 8.51 -20.81 23.45
N SER A 75 9.73 -21.09 22.98
CA SER A 75 9.99 -22.32 22.22
C SER A 75 10.15 -23.47 23.23
N SER A 76 9.01 -24.01 23.66
CA SER A 76 8.92 -25.30 24.34
C SER A 76 8.26 -26.26 23.35
N ASP A 77 9.08 -26.82 22.46
CA ASP A 77 8.81 -28.12 21.85
C ASP A 77 8.53 -29.12 22.97
N PHE A 78 7.33 -29.71 23.03
CA PHE A 78 7.14 -31.13 23.35
C PHE A 78 5.73 -31.64 22.96
N GLN A 79 5.75 -32.52 21.95
CA GLN A 79 5.01 -33.80 21.83
C GLN A 79 3.53 -33.81 21.40
N ILE A 80 3.32 -34.28 20.16
CA ILE A 80 2.10 -34.92 19.67
C ILE A 80 2.34 -36.44 19.79
N GLU A 81 1.57 -37.14 20.64
CA GLU A 81 1.49 -38.59 20.71
C GLU A 81 0.47 -39.12 19.66
N ILE A 82 0.88 -40.15 18.89
CA ILE A 82 0.00 -41.15 18.26
C ILE A 82 0.43 -42.51 18.79
#